data_AF-A0A8S1UNP4-F1
#
_entry.id   AF-A0A8S1UNP4-F1
#
_cell.length_a   1.000
_cell.length_b   1.000
_cell.length_c   1.000
_cell.angle_alpha   90.00
_cell.angle_beta   90.00
_cell.angle_gamma   90.00
#
_symmetry.space_group_name_H-M   'P 1'
#
loop_
_entity.id
_entity.type
_entity.pdbx_description
1 polymer ?
#
loop_
_entity_poly.entity_id
_entity_poly.type
_entity_poly.pdbx_seq_one_letter_code
_entity_poly.pdbx_strand_id
1 'polypeptide(L)'
;MIYIACLAWGIEIRLPFMFKSLIEQIISIDPNYQMIMPSNHKLKIYIKKAFEDLENPFVQQEILWRQKEQFSDGMEFSKELINQAQIKNSLKLQLLIPRDKEQYWFRQVYTSAFPIDSSTENVSINNLCTHENPSIGDKIKDESTKVQNHNQR
;
A
#
# COMPACT_ATOMS: atom_id res chain seq x y z
N MET A 1 -5.55 -10.19 2.43
CA MET A 1 -5.53 -9.75 3.85
C MET A 1 -6.93 -9.70 4.47
N ILE A 2 -7.90 -9.02 3.86
CA ILE A 2 -9.28 -8.87 4.41
C ILE A 2 -9.98 -10.22 4.69
N TYR A 3 -9.81 -11.22 3.83
CA TYR A 3 -10.49 -12.51 3.98
C TYR A 3 -10.09 -13.27 5.26
N ILE A 4 -8.79 -13.32 5.58
CA ILE A 4 -8.28 -14.04 6.77
C ILE A 4 -8.73 -13.34 8.06
N ALA A 5 -8.81 -12.01 8.06
CA ALA A 5 -9.26 -11.24 9.21
C ALA A 5 -10.70 -11.56 9.62
N CYS A 6 -11.62 -11.70 8.66
CA CYS A 6 -13.01 -12.05 8.97
C CYS A 6 -13.20 -13.52 9.32
N LEU A 7 -12.44 -14.41 8.68
CA LEU A 7 -12.45 -15.84 9.01
C LEU A 7 -12.00 -16.13 10.45
N ALA A 8 -11.09 -15.33 11.02
CA ALA A 8 -10.69 -15.45 12.42
C ALA A 8 -11.89 -15.29 13.39
N TRP A 9 -12.95 -14.62 12.96
CA TRP A 9 -14.20 -14.42 13.70
C TRP A 9 -15.37 -15.28 13.19
N GLY A 10 -15.10 -16.26 12.31
CA GLY A 10 -16.13 -17.12 11.72
C GLY A 10 -17.05 -16.42 10.72
N ILE A 11 -16.65 -15.26 10.18
CA ILE A 11 -17.46 -14.48 9.24
C ILE A 11 -17.03 -14.79 7.80
N GLU A 12 -17.98 -15.25 6.99
CA GLU A 12 -17.78 -15.43 5.55
C GLU A 12 -17.87 -14.07 4.83
N ILE A 13 -16.75 -13.64 4.21
CA ILE A 13 -16.75 -12.47 3.33
C ILE A 13 -17.09 -12.89 1.90
N ARG A 14 -18.03 -12.17 1.28
CA ARG A 14 -18.32 -12.25 -0.16
C ARG A 14 -17.81 -10.99 -0.86
N LEU A 15 -17.11 -11.19 -1.98
CA LEU A 15 -16.48 -10.12 -2.76
C LEU A 15 -17.21 -9.98 -4.10
N PRO A 16 -18.28 -9.16 -4.19
CA PRO A 16 -19.11 -9.09 -5.38
C PRO A 16 -18.35 -8.60 -6.62
N PHE A 17 -17.27 -7.85 -6.45
CA PHE A 17 -16.44 -7.36 -7.54
C PHE A 17 -15.44 -8.40 -8.09
N MET A 18 -15.30 -9.56 -7.45
CA MET A 18 -14.35 -10.60 -7.83
C MET A 18 -15.00 -11.78 -8.55
N PHE A 19 -16.28 -11.68 -8.92
CA PHE A 19 -16.94 -12.73 -9.70
C PHE A 19 -16.34 -12.84 -11.10
N LYS A 20 -16.09 -14.08 -11.55
CA LYS A 20 -15.48 -14.37 -12.85
C LYS A 20 -16.20 -13.68 -14.00
N SER A 21 -17.54 -13.78 -14.05
CA SER A 21 -18.36 -13.17 -15.09
C SER A 21 -18.19 -11.66 -15.16
N LEU A 22 -18.13 -10.99 -14.00
CA LEU A 22 -17.90 -9.54 -13.92
C LEU A 22 -16.49 -9.18 -14.39
N ILE A 23 -15.48 -9.93 -13.97
CA ILE A 23 -14.09 -9.69 -14.37
C ILE A 23 -13.93 -9.84 -15.88
N GLU A 24 -14.48 -10.91 -16.47
CA GLU A 24 -14.45 -11.13 -17.92
C GLU A 24 -15.11 -9.99 -18.69
N GLN A 25 -16.26 -9.51 -18.20
CA GLN A 25 -16.90 -8.32 -18.76
C GLN A 25 -16.02 -7.08 -18.66
N ILE A 26 -15.43 -6.81 -17.49
CA ILE A 26 -14.55 -5.64 -17.31
C ILE A 26 -13.32 -5.71 -18.22
N ILE A 27 -12.70 -6.88 -18.35
CA ILE A 27 -11.52 -7.08 -19.22
C ILE A 27 -11.88 -6.89 -20.69
N SER A 28 -13.11 -7.22 -21.09
CA SER A 28 -13.57 -7.05 -22.48
C SER A 28 -13.79 -5.59 -22.91
N ILE A 29 -13.89 -4.65 -21.96
CA ILE A 29 -14.08 -3.23 -22.23
C ILE A 29 -12.81 -2.63 -22.84
N ASP A 30 -12.95 -1.80 -23.87
CA ASP A 30 -11.83 -1.08 -24.49
C ASP A 30 -10.97 -0.36 -23.41
N PRO A 31 -9.65 -0.65 -23.36
CA PRO A 31 -8.72 -0.03 -22.42
C PRO A 31 -8.79 1.51 -22.37
N ASN A 32 -9.15 2.17 -23.47
CA ASN A 32 -9.28 3.62 -23.53
C ASN A 32 -10.29 4.17 -22.49
N TYR A 33 -11.35 3.42 -22.19
CA TYR A 33 -12.34 3.80 -21.16
C TYR A 33 -11.90 3.50 -19.73
N GLN A 34 -10.86 2.68 -19.56
CA GLN A 34 -10.29 2.32 -18.26
C GLN A 34 -9.14 3.25 -17.86
N MET A 35 -8.48 3.87 -18.83
CA MET A 35 -7.39 4.82 -18.60
C MET A 35 -7.89 6.12 -17.95
N ILE A 36 -7.03 6.69 -17.09
CA ILE A 36 -7.25 8.01 -16.51
C ILE A 36 -6.85 9.04 -17.56
N MET A 37 -7.81 9.80 -18.07
CA MET A 37 -7.52 10.87 -19.02
C MET A 37 -6.88 12.06 -18.28
N PRO A 38 -5.89 12.75 -18.88
CA PRO A 38 -5.27 13.93 -18.27
C PRO A 38 -6.27 15.04 -17.95
N SER A 39 -7.35 15.13 -18.72
CA SER A 39 -8.45 16.08 -18.50
C SER A 39 -9.36 15.72 -17.32
N ASN A 40 -9.37 14.46 -16.88
CA ASN A 40 -10.22 13.94 -15.82
C ASN A 40 -9.40 13.02 -14.91
N HIS A 41 -8.80 13.58 -13.85
CA HIS A 41 -8.03 12.86 -12.82
C HIS A 41 -8.86 11.92 -11.93
N LYS A 42 -10.04 11.49 -12.38
CA LYS A 42 -10.93 10.63 -11.62
C LYS A 42 -10.63 9.16 -11.96
N LEU A 43 -10.41 8.36 -10.93
CA LEU A 43 -10.25 6.92 -11.05
C LEU A 43 -11.60 6.23 -11.28
N LYS A 44 -11.60 5.13 -12.05
CA LYS A 44 -12.77 4.24 -12.27
C LYS A 44 -14.01 4.95 -12.84
N ILE A 45 -13.81 5.84 -13.82
CA ILE A 45 -14.90 6.65 -14.41
C ILE A 45 -16.01 5.79 -15.00
N TYR A 46 -15.68 4.69 -15.70
CA TYR A 46 -16.68 3.85 -16.36
C TYR A 46 -17.67 3.21 -15.38
N ILE A 47 -17.19 2.69 -14.23
CA ILE A 47 -18.07 2.12 -13.19
C ILE A 47 -18.96 3.22 -12.62
N LYS A 48 -18.40 4.39 -12.31
CA LYS A 48 -19.16 5.50 -11.74
C LYS A 48 -20.27 5.98 -12.68
N LYS A 49 -19.95 6.10 -13.97
CA LYS A 49 -20.94 6.45 -15.00
C LYS A 49 -22.05 5.40 -15.13
N ALA A 50 -21.76 4.12 -14.93
CA ALA A 50 -22.78 3.08 -14.95
C ALA A 50 -23.80 3.19 -13.80
N PHE A 51 -23.44 3.86 -12.70
CA PHE A 51 -24.32 4.13 -11.55
C PHE A 51 -24.80 5.59 -11.48
N GLU A 52 -24.54 6.38 -12.53
CA GLU A 52 -25.01 7.76 -12.64
C GLU A 52 -26.45 7.79 -13.15
N ASP A 53 -27.40 7.65 -12.23
CA ASP A 53 -28.84 7.84 -12.50
C ASP A 53 -29.30 9.14 -11.84
N LEU A 54 -29.79 10.09 -12.64
CA LEU A 54 -30.27 11.40 -12.17
C LEU A 54 -31.72 11.36 -11.67
N GLU A 55 -32.51 10.40 -12.13
CA GLU A 55 -33.93 10.30 -11.75
C GLU A 55 -34.09 9.46 -10.48
N ASN A 56 -33.35 8.36 -10.37
CA ASN A 56 -33.36 7.47 -9.20
C ASN A 56 -31.93 7.10 -8.76
N PRO A 57 -31.21 8.02 -8.12
CA PRO A 57 -29.81 7.79 -7.74
C PRO A 57 -29.70 6.67 -6.68
N PHE A 58 -28.97 5.60 -7.03
CA PHE A 58 -28.61 4.54 -6.08
C PHE A 58 -27.71 5.05 -4.93
N VAL A 59 -26.90 6.07 -5.22
CA VAL A 59 -25.94 6.68 -4.29
C VAL A 59 -25.91 8.19 -4.53
N GLN A 60 -25.71 8.99 -3.48
CA GLN A 60 -25.59 10.45 -3.61
C GLN A 60 -24.43 10.84 -4.54
N GLN A 61 -24.64 11.89 -5.34
CA GLN A 61 -23.71 12.32 -6.39
C GLN A 61 -22.31 12.68 -5.83
N GLU A 62 -22.25 13.23 -4.62
CA GLU A 62 -21.00 13.54 -3.93
C GLU A 62 -20.17 12.28 -3.64
N ILE A 63 -20.83 11.21 -3.16
CA ILE A 63 -20.18 9.92 -2.86
C ILE A 63 -19.76 9.21 -4.16
N LEU A 64 -20.61 9.27 -5.20
CA LEU A 64 -20.32 8.66 -6.50
C LEU A 64 -19.02 9.22 -7.09
N TRP A 65 -18.83 10.53 -7.01
CA TRP A 65 -17.68 11.22 -7.60
C TRP A 65 -16.50 11.47 -6.68
N ARG A 66 -16.58 11.02 -5.42
CA ARG A 66 -15.49 11.09 -4.43
C ARG A 66 -14.18 10.51 -4.96
N GLN A 67 -13.06 11.16 -4.64
CA GLN A 67 -11.72 10.66 -4.94
C GLN A 67 -11.43 9.36 -4.16
N LYS A 68 -10.66 8.45 -4.76
CA LYS A 68 -10.23 7.23 -4.07
C LYS A 68 -9.10 7.58 -3.11
N GLU A 69 -9.35 7.39 -1.82
CA GLU A 69 -8.31 7.38 -0.80
C GLU A 69 -7.77 5.96 -0.59
N GLN A 70 -6.47 5.86 -0.32
CA GLN A 70 -5.86 4.60 0.09
C GLN A 70 -6.41 4.23 1.47
N PHE A 71 -6.61 2.94 1.75
CA PHE A 71 -7.20 2.51 3.02
C PHE A 71 -6.38 2.96 4.24
N SER A 72 -5.06 3.16 4.08
CA SER A 72 -4.17 3.70 5.11
C SER A 72 -4.45 5.17 5.43
N ASP A 73 -4.88 5.98 4.46
CA ASP A 73 -4.98 7.43 4.62
C ASP A 73 -6.17 7.82 5.50
N GLY A 74 -7.22 7.00 5.49
CA GLY A 74 -8.40 7.16 6.35
C GLY A 74 -8.26 6.52 7.72
N MET A 75 -7.11 5.89 8.02
CA MET A 75 -6.84 5.29 9.32
C MET A 75 -5.74 6.08 10.02
N GLU A 76 -6.08 6.76 11.10
CA GLU A 76 -5.11 7.44 11.96
C GLU A 76 -4.34 6.42 12.82
N PHE A 77 -3.57 5.51 12.19
CA PHE A 77 -2.65 4.68 12.95
C PHE A 77 -1.43 5.50 13.35
N SER A 78 -1.39 5.82 14.64
CA SER A 78 -0.28 6.26 15.48
C SER A 78 1.12 6.17 14.86
N LYS A 79 1.51 7.22 14.12
CA LYS A 79 2.90 7.50 13.69
C LYS A 79 3.89 7.60 14.87
N GLU A 80 3.37 7.61 16.08
CA GLU A 80 4.07 7.78 17.35
C GLU A 80 4.66 6.49 17.92
N LEU A 81 4.16 5.31 17.54
CA LEU A 81 4.57 4.05 18.19
C LEU A 81 6.01 3.61 17.89
N ILE A 82 6.70 4.22 16.91
CA ILE A 82 7.99 3.73 16.42
C ILE A 82 9.00 4.87 16.33
N ASN A 83 10.08 4.75 17.10
CA ASN A 83 11.16 5.72 17.17
C ASN A 83 12.12 5.52 15.97
N GLN A 84 12.51 6.60 15.27
CA GLN A 84 13.32 6.51 14.02
C GLN A 84 14.65 5.75 14.23
N ALA A 85 15.21 5.78 15.45
CA ALA A 85 16.44 5.08 15.80
C ALA A 85 16.35 3.55 15.62
N GLN A 86 15.16 2.95 15.79
CA GLN A 86 15.00 1.50 15.66
C GLN A 86 15.07 1.01 14.21
N ILE A 87 14.79 1.89 13.23
CA ILE A 87 14.88 1.57 11.80
C ILE A 87 16.33 1.31 11.39
N LYS A 88 17.32 1.97 12.01
CA LYS A 88 18.75 1.74 11.68
C LYS A 88 19.20 0.31 12.00
N ASN A 89 18.58 -0.35 12.99
CA ASN A 89 18.85 -1.76 13.31
C ASN A 89 18.23 -2.74 12.29
N SER A 90 17.27 -2.28 11.47
CA SER A 90 16.62 -3.11 10.44
C SER A 90 17.55 -3.50 9.29
N LEU A 91 18.68 -2.78 9.11
CA LEU A 91 19.70 -3.12 8.12
C LEU A 91 20.39 -4.47 8.36
N LYS A 92 20.16 -5.08 9.53
CA LYS A 92 20.60 -6.45 9.84
C LYS A 92 19.72 -7.53 9.20
N LEU A 93 18.55 -7.17 8.69
CA LEU A 93 17.65 -8.09 8.01
C LEU A 93 18.16 -8.34 6.58
N GLN A 94 18.42 -9.59 6.24
CA GLN A 94 18.93 -9.97 4.92
C GLN A 94 17.83 -9.96 3.84
N LEU A 95 16.58 -10.23 4.24
CA LEU A 95 15.41 -10.29 3.37
C LEU A 95 14.34 -9.29 3.81
N LEU A 96 13.70 -8.64 2.84
CA LEU A 96 12.62 -7.65 3.02
C LEU A 96 13.00 -6.51 3.99
N ILE A 97 14.05 -5.76 3.64
CA ILE A 97 14.48 -4.59 4.42
C ILE A 97 13.33 -3.56 4.42
N PRO A 98 12.77 -3.21 5.59
CA PRO A 98 11.66 -2.30 5.68
C PRO A 98 12.10 -0.87 5.35
N ARG A 99 11.31 -0.16 4.55
CA ARG A 99 11.59 1.21 4.09
C ARG A 99 11.01 2.27 5.03
N ASP A 100 9.87 1.96 5.63
CA ASP A 100 9.11 2.88 6.48
C ASP A 100 8.96 2.32 7.90
N LYS A 101 8.65 3.19 8.86
CA LYS A 101 8.34 2.82 10.25
C LYS A 101 7.28 1.73 10.31
N GLU A 102 6.17 1.93 9.60
CA GLU A 102 5.03 1.03 9.55
C GLU A 102 5.45 -0.37 9.05
N GLN A 103 6.22 -0.43 7.97
CA GLN A 103 6.75 -1.70 7.46
C GLN A 103 7.67 -2.38 8.46
N TYR A 104 8.51 -1.62 9.17
CA TYR A 104 9.40 -2.16 10.20
C TYR A 104 8.63 -2.76 11.38
N TRP A 105 7.56 -2.12 11.81
CA TRP A 105 6.71 -2.66 12.88
C TRP A 105 5.92 -3.88 12.44
N PHE A 106 5.31 -3.86 11.24
CA PHE A 106 4.68 -5.05 10.68
C PHE A 106 5.66 -6.21 10.54
N ARG A 107 6.93 -5.93 10.15
CA ARG A 107 7.97 -6.94 10.06
C ARG A 107 8.27 -7.58 11.42
N GLN A 108 8.37 -6.80 12.49
CA GLN A 108 8.57 -7.34 13.84
C GLN A 108 7.42 -8.22 14.31
N VAL A 109 6.17 -7.76 14.11
CA VAL A 109 4.97 -8.55 14.46
C VAL A 109 4.89 -9.83 13.63
N TYR A 110 5.26 -9.77 12.35
CA TYR A 110 5.28 -10.94 11.48
C TYR A 110 6.36 -11.94 11.93
N THR A 111 7.59 -11.50 12.20
CA THR A 111 8.68 -12.37 12.64
C THR A 111 8.39 -13.00 14.00
N SER A 112 7.70 -12.30 14.91
CA SER A 112 7.29 -12.90 16.19
C SER A 112 6.22 -13.97 16.02
N ALA A 113 5.28 -13.79 15.09
CA ALA A 113 4.25 -14.80 14.78
C ALA A 113 4.80 -15.97 13.93
N PHE A 114 5.73 -15.70 13.02
CA PHE A 114 6.32 -16.65 12.07
C PHE A 114 7.85 -16.55 12.08
N PRO A 115 8.54 -17.26 12.99
CA PRO A 115 9.98 -17.11 13.21
C PRO A 115 10.86 -17.79 12.14
N ILE A 116 10.27 -18.39 11.11
CA ILE A 116 11.01 -19.16 10.08
C ILE A 116 11.38 -18.25 8.91
N ASP A 117 12.64 -18.26 8.47
CA ASP A 117 13.10 -17.40 7.39
C ASP A 117 12.36 -17.65 6.06
N SER A 118 12.02 -18.89 5.74
CA SER A 118 11.25 -19.25 4.53
C SER A 118 9.83 -18.66 4.51
N SER A 119 9.25 -18.30 5.67
CA SER A 119 7.96 -17.61 5.71
C SER A 119 8.04 -16.22 5.06
N THR A 120 9.21 -15.58 5.18
CA THR A 120 9.49 -14.27 4.59
C THR A 120 9.46 -14.32 3.06
N GLU A 121 9.90 -15.41 2.44
CA GLU A 121 9.97 -15.54 0.98
C GLU A 121 8.59 -15.57 0.32
N ASN A 122 7.57 -16.03 1.06
CA ASN A 122 6.18 -16.06 0.60
C ASN A 122 5.49 -14.69 0.64
N VAL A 123 6.14 -13.68 1.21
CA VAL A 123 5.64 -12.30 1.22
C VAL A 123 6.18 -11.57 -0.01
N SER A 124 5.32 -11.33 -0.98
CA SER A 124 5.69 -10.64 -2.22
C SER A 124 6.00 -9.16 -1.97
N ILE A 125 7.21 -8.75 -2.35
CA ILE A 125 7.61 -7.34 -2.48
C ILE A 125 7.05 -6.82 -3.78
N ASN A 126 6.01 -6.01 -3.68
CA ASN A 126 5.66 -5.12 -4.76
C ASN A 126 6.80 -4.10 -4.93
N ASN A 127 7.65 -4.30 -5.95
CA ASN A 127 8.50 -3.27 -6.56
C ASN A 127 7.66 -2.15 -7.22
N LEU A 128 6.44 -1.89 -6.73
CA LEU A 128 5.64 -0.77 -7.18
C LEU A 128 6.32 0.51 -6.67
N CYS A 129 6.76 1.31 -7.64
CA CYS A 129 7.58 2.51 -7.52
C CYS A 129 9.10 2.27 -7.42
N THR A 130 9.68 1.60 -8.43
CA THR A 130 10.97 2.03 -8.99
C THR A 130 10.78 3.33 -9.80
N HIS A 131 10.37 4.40 -9.12
CA HIS A 131 10.90 5.71 -9.49
C HIS A 131 12.03 5.93 -8.51
N GLU A 132 13.23 5.85 -9.05
CA GLU A 132 14.52 6.23 -8.48
C GLU A 132 14.37 7.08 -7.21
N ASN A 133 14.39 6.43 -6.05
CA ASN A 133 14.81 7.08 -4.83
C ASN A 133 16.17 6.47 -4.50
N PRO A 134 17.27 7.14 -4.85
CA PRO A 134 18.59 6.64 -4.55
C PRO A 134 18.68 6.45 -3.04
N SER A 135 18.91 5.19 -2.65
CA SER A 135 19.81 4.81 -1.57
C SER A 135 19.77 5.74 -0.36
N ILE A 136 18.88 5.43 0.58
CA ILE A 136 19.04 5.77 2.00
C ILE A 136 20.43 5.31 2.51
N GLY A 137 21.05 4.31 1.86
CA GLY A 137 22.44 3.91 2.08
C GLY A 137 23.51 4.96 1.72
N ASP A 138 23.22 5.91 0.81
CA ASP A 138 24.18 6.94 0.42
C ASP A 138 24.09 8.19 1.32
N LYS A 139 22.88 8.54 1.79
CA LYS A 139 22.71 9.63 2.77
C LYS A 139 23.39 9.36 4.13
N ILE A 140 23.49 8.09 4.54
CA ILE A 140 24.13 7.73 5.81
C ILE A 140 25.67 7.80 5.71
N LYS A 141 26.25 7.54 4.53
CA LYS A 141 27.70 7.66 4.30
C LYS A 141 28.15 9.13 4.38
N ASP A 142 27.36 10.05 3.84
CA ASP A 142 27.67 11.48 3.86
C ASP A 142 27.64 12.08 5.28
N GLU A 143 26.72 11.61 6.15
CA GLU A 143 26.67 12.02 7.55
C GLU A 143 27.84 11.45 8.37
N SER A 144 28.23 10.19 8.14
CA SER A 144 29.39 9.59 8.83
C SER A 144 30.72 10.27 8.45
N THR A 145 30.83 10.77 7.21
CA THR A 145 32.05 11.45 6.72
C THR A 145 32.15 12.90 7.25
N LYS A 146 31.01 13.58 7.50
CA LYS A 146 30.98 14.90 8.13
C LYS A 146 31.36 14.88 9.61
N VAL A 147 30.95 13.85 10.36
CA VAL A 147 31.26 13.73 11.79
C VAL A 147 32.75 13.43 12.02
N GLN A 148 33.40 12.68 11.13
CA GLN A 148 34.84 12.43 11.23
C GLN A 148 35.70 13.67 10.93
N ASN A 149 35.28 14.53 9.99
CA ASN A 149 36.02 15.75 9.64
C ASN A 149 35.87 16.90 10.65
N HIS A 150 34.88 16.84 11.56
CA HIS A 150 34.73 17.85 12.62
C HIS A 150 35.59 17.57 13.86
N ASN A 151 36.09 16.34 14.03
CA ASN A 151 36.94 15.93 15.15
C ASN A 151 38.45 15.97 14.81
N GLN A 152 38.84 16.55 13.67
CA GLN A 152 40.24 16.73 13.24
C GLN A 152 40.60 18.20 12.95
N ARG A 153 39.88 19.17 13.54
CA ARG A 153 40.31 20.57 13.62
C ARG A 153 40.40 21.04 15.06
#